data_AF-A0A3D1JWY2-F1
#
_entry.id   AF-A0A3D1JWY2-F1
#
_cell.length_a   1.000
_cell.length_b   1.000
_cell.length_c   1.000
_cell.angle_alpha   90.00
_cell.angle_beta   90.00
_cell.angle_gamma   90.00
#
_symmetry.space_group_name_H-M   'P 1'
#
loop_
_entity.id
_entity.type
_entity.pdbx_description
1 polymer ?
#
loop_
_entity_poly.entity_id
_entity_poly.type
_entity_poly.pdbx_seq_one_letter_code
_entity_poly.pdbx_strand_id
1 'polypeptide(L)' 'MSKNVVISDVDSNRYFQKKLIERGIIDDLRRRGAKEGDTVEIGDIEFEFVD' A
#
# COMPACT_ATOMS: atom_id res chain seq x y z
N MET A 1 -17.29 -4.16 16.36
CA MET A 1 -16.08 -4.98 16.22
C MET A 1 -15.43 -4.60 14.90
N SER A 2 -14.76 -3.45 14.85
CA SER A 2 -14.05 -2.99 13.65
C SER A 2 -12.61 -3.41 13.84
N LYS A 3 -12.16 -4.43 13.10
CA LYS A 3 -10.73 -4.74 13.02
C LYS A 3 -10.06 -3.58 12.29
N ASN A 4 -9.75 -2.51 13.01
CA ASN A 4 -8.73 -1.58 12.59
C ASN A 4 -7.46 -2.43 12.49
N VAL A 5 -7.03 -2.72 11.26
CA VAL A 5 -5.72 -3.30 11.00
C VAL A 5 -4.74 -2.22 11.41
N VAL A 6 -4.42 -2.17 12.70
CA VAL A 6 -3.33 -1.35 13.19
C VAL A 6 -2.09 -2.03 12.63
N ILE A 7 -1.51 -1.37 11.65
CA ILE A 7 -0.23 -1.70 11.03
C ILE A 7 0.89 -1.41 12.06
N SER A 8 0.77 -1.94 13.28
CA SER A 8 1.66 -1.64 14.42
C SER A 8 2.87 -2.55 14.50
N ASP A 9 2.88 -3.67 13.79
CA ASP A 9 4.04 -4.55 13.73
C ASP A 9 4.89 -4.17 12.51
N VAL A 10 6.06 -3.60 12.77
CA VAL A 10 7.07 -3.21 11.77
C VAL A 10 7.34 -4.36 10.77
N ASP A 11 7.24 -5.60 11.24
CA ASP A 11 7.38 -6.80 10.42
C ASP A 11 6.23 -7.01 9.42
N SER A 12 4.98 -6.76 9.84
CA SER A 12 3.83 -6.80 8.93
C SER A 12 3.99 -5.74 7.85
N ASN A 13 4.43 -4.54 8.23
CA ASN A 13 4.58 -3.42 7.32
C ASN A 13 5.63 -3.68 6.23
N ARG A 14 6.79 -4.24 6.61
CA ARG A 14 7.82 -4.68 5.65
C ARG A 14 7.32 -5.76 4.71
N TYR A 15 6.55 -6.74 5.21
CA TYR A 15 5.99 -7.78 4.37
C TYR A 15 4.99 -7.22 3.36
N PHE A 16 4.12 -6.30 3.78
CA PHE A 16 3.18 -5.61 2.90
C PHE A 16 3.91 -4.77 1.84
N GLN A 17 4.85 -3.91 2.24
CA GLN A 17 5.66 -3.11 1.32
C GLN A 17 6.41 -4.00 0.32
N LYS A 18 7.03 -5.10 0.81
CA LYS A 18 7.72 -6.06 -0.06
C LYS A 18 6.75 -6.71 -1.05
N LYS A 19 5.52 -7.05 -0.63
CA LYS A 19 4.50 -7.61 -1.52
C LYS A 19 3.99 -6.63 -2.56
N LEU A 20 3.85 -5.35 -2.21
CA LEU A 20 3.49 -4.29 -3.17
C LEU A 20 4.57 -4.14 -4.26
N ILE A 21 5.83 -4.14 -3.85
CA ILE A 21 6.98 -4.08 -4.77
C ILE A 21 7.07 -5.36 -5.60
N GLU A 22 7.01 -6.54 -4.98
CA GLU A 22 7.07 -7.85 -5.67
C GLU A 22 5.96 -8.02 -6.72
N ARG A 23 4.78 -7.44 -6.49
CA ARG A 23 3.65 -7.51 -7.42
C ARG A 23 3.70 -6.41 -8.49
N GLY A 24 4.66 -5.49 -8.45
CA GLY A 24 4.74 -4.36 -9.38
C GLY A 24 3.57 -3.38 -9.24
N ILE A 25 2.93 -3.34 -8.06
CA ILE A 25 1.76 -2.46 -7.83
C ILE A 25 2.19 -0.99 -7.95
N ILE A 26 3.39 -0.64 -7.49
CA ILE A 26 3.95 0.71 -7.62
C ILE A 26 4.04 1.14 -9.09
N ASP A 27 4.52 0.24 -9.97
CA ASP A 27 4.65 0.54 -11.40
C ASP A 27 3.28 0.62 -12.09
N ASP A 28 2.32 -0.20 -11.67
CA ASP A 28 0.93 -0.11 -12.12
C ASP A 28 0.28 1.22 -11.73
N LEU A 29 0.51 1.67 -10.49
CA LEU A 29 -0.01 2.92 -9.97
C LEU A 29 0.62 4.12 -10.71
N ARG A 30 1.94 4.12 -10.90
CA ARG A 30 2.62 5.14 -11.73
C ARG A 30 2.09 5.16 -13.17
N ARG A 31 1.88 3.99 -13.79
CA ARG A 31 1.28 3.89 -15.14
C ARG A 31 -0.15 4.40 -15.20
N ARG A 32 -0.91 4.26 -14.12
CA ARG A 32 -2.26 4.81 -13.97
C ARG A 32 -2.26 6.31 -13.65
N GLY A 33 -1.11 6.89 -13.34
CA GLY A 33 -0.93 8.32 -13.06
C GLY A 33 -1.02 8.70 -11.59
N ALA A 34 -0.90 7.73 -10.67
CA ALA A 34 -0.79 8.00 -9.24
C ALA A 34 0.46 8.84 -8.95
N LYS A 35 0.33 9.78 -8.02
CA LYS A 35 1.38 10.72 -7.61
C LYS A 35 1.65 10.58 -6.11
N GLU A 36 2.83 11.04 -5.70
CA GLU A 36 3.19 11.11 -4.29
C GLU A 36 2.11 11.86 -3.49
N GLY A 37 1.64 11.24 -2.41
CA GLY A 37 0.56 11.75 -1.56
C GLY A 37 -0.84 11.31 -1.98
N ASP A 38 -0.99 10.57 -3.08
CA ASP A 38 -2.30 10.03 -3.47
C ASP A 38 -2.70 8.87 -2.56
N THR A 39 -3.97 8.85 -2.15
CA THR A 39 -4.54 7.71 -1.42
C THR A 39 -4.92 6.60 -2.39
N VAL A 40 -4.35 5.42 -2.19
CA VAL A 40 -4.58 4.24 -2.99
C VAL A 40 -5.31 3.19 -2.16
N GLU A 41 -6.47 2.77 -2.66
CA GLU A 41 -7.28 1.72 -2.07
C GLU A 41 -7.22 0.46 -2.94
N ILE A 42 -6.80 -0.67 -2.37
CA ILE A 42 -6.74 -1.98 -3.01
C ILE A 42 -7.49 -2.99 -2.14
N GLY A 43 -8.73 -3.27 -2.51
CA GLY A 43 -9.59 -4.17 -1.74
C GLY A 43 -9.89 -3.56 -0.38
N ASP A 44 -9.51 -4.24 0.70
CA ASP A 44 -9.73 -3.79 2.08
C ASP A 44 -8.54 -2.99 2.65
N ILE A 45 -7.58 -2.60 1.80
CA ILE A 45 -6.34 -1.92 2.21
C ILE A 45 -6.31 -0.53 1.58
N GLU A 46 -6.19 0.49 2.43
CA GLU A 46 -5.97 1.87 2.02
C GLU A 46 -4.58 2.31 2.49
N PHE A 47 -3.81 2.92 1.59
CA PHE A 47 -2.48 3.45 1.90
C PHE A 47 -2.19 4.69 1.09
N GLU A 48 -1.29 5.52 1.60
CA GLU A 48 -0.76 6.66 0.86
C GLU A 48 0.36 6.20 -0.06
N PHE A 49 0.27 6.57 -1.34
CA PHE A 49 1.31 6.31 -2.31
C PHE A 49 2.50 7.23 -2.03
N VAL A 50 3.63 6.61 -1.70
CA VAL A 50 4.91 7.27 -1.51
C VAL A 50 5.86 6.72 -2.58
N ASP A 51 6.37 7.59 -3.44
CA ASP A 51 7.28 7.25 -4.55
C ASP A 51 8.71 6.96 -4.06
#